data_AF-A0A161V4U5-F1
#
_entry.id   AF-A0A161V4U5-F1
#
_cell.length_a   1.000
_cell.length_b   1.000
_cell.length_c   1.000
_cell.angle_alpha   90.00
_cell.angle_beta   90.00
_cell.angle_gamma   90.00
#
_symmetry.space_group_name_H-M   'P 1'
#
loop_
_entity.id
_entity.type
_entity.pdbx_description
1 polymer ?
#
loop_
_entity_poly.entity_id
_entity_poly.type
_entity_poly.pdbx_seq_one_letter_code
_entity_poly.pdbx_strand_id
1 'polypeptide(L)'
;MEVSYEFLPEYWGQGYAEEALKAFLPFAMQELNLTSLLAETQLQNTRSIRLLQKLGMQQTRQLERFGEQQVVYRLDLSATGCGWVFSAAC
;
A
#
# COMPACT_ATOMS: atom_id res chain seq x y z
N MET A 1 -0.09 9.46 -6.69
CA MET A 1 1.24 8.82 -6.58
C MET A 1 1.04 7.32 -6.45
N GLU A 2 1.96 6.52 -6.96
CA GLU A 2 1.97 5.06 -6.79
C GLU A 2 3.06 4.68 -5.79
N VAL A 3 2.80 3.66 -4.97
CA VAL A 3 3.82 2.98 -4.17
C VAL A 3 4.05 1.56 -4.71
N SER A 4 5.31 1.19 -4.80
CA SER A 4 5.75 -0.15 -5.17
C SER A 4 6.81 -0.61 -4.17
N TYR A 5 6.92 -1.92 -3.97
CA TYR A 5 7.89 -2.52 -3.05
C TYR A 5 8.32 -3.88 -3.56
N GLU A 6 9.58 -4.21 -3.33
CA GLU A 6 10.19 -5.48 -3.74
C GLU A 6 11.17 -5.92 -2.67
N PHE A 7 11.14 -7.22 -2.37
CA PHE A 7 12.01 -7.85 -1.39
C PHE A 7 12.56 -9.14 -2.00
N LEU A 8 13.77 -9.53 -1.62
CA LEU A 8 14.28 -10.85 -2.01
C LEU A 8 13.40 -11.96 -1.40
N PRO A 9 13.27 -13.12 -2.05
CA PRO A 9 12.37 -14.19 -1.62
C PRO A 9 12.58 -14.66 -0.18
N GLU A 10 13.82 -14.61 0.33
CA GLU A 10 14.19 -15.04 1.67
C GLU A 10 13.57 -14.14 2.76
N TYR A 11 13.21 -12.91 2.41
CA TYR A 11 12.60 -11.93 3.33
C TYR A 11 11.09 -11.85 3.23
N TRP A 12 10.47 -12.66 2.36
CA TRP A 12 9.02 -12.68 2.24
C TRP A 12 8.33 -13.27 3.47
N GLY A 13 7.13 -12.79 3.77
CA GLY A 13 6.31 -13.30 4.87
C GLY A 13 6.75 -12.84 6.27
N GLN A 14 7.81 -12.02 6.37
CA GLN A 14 8.32 -11.51 7.64
C GLN A 14 7.71 -10.16 8.07
N GLY A 15 6.83 -9.57 7.25
CA GLY A 15 6.13 -8.33 7.58
C GLY A 15 6.82 -7.03 7.14
N TYR A 16 8.01 -7.09 6.55
CA TYR A 16 8.76 -5.88 6.16
C TYR A 16 8.01 -4.93 5.23
N ALA A 17 7.25 -5.45 4.27
CA ALA A 17 6.43 -4.62 3.39
C ALA A 17 5.35 -3.83 4.16
N GLU A 18 4.76 -4.45 5.19
CA GLU A 18 3.77 -3.79 6.04
C GLU A 18 4.42 -2.73 6.93
N GLU A 19 5.56 -3.04 7.52
CA GLU A 19 6.32 -2.10 8.35
C GLU A 19 6.76 -0.88 7.53
N ALA A 20 7.36 -1.09 6.37
CA ALA A 20 7.81 -0.03 5.48
C ALA A 20 6.65 0.87 5.03
N LEU A 21 5.52 0.28 4.62
CA LEU A 21 4.34 1.06 4.22
C LEU A 21 3.73 1.82 5.39
N LYS A 22 3.64 1.22 6.59
CA LYS A 22 3.15 1.91 7.79
C LYS A 22 4.02 3.08 8.20
N ALA A 23 5.35 2.95 8.08
CA ALA A 23 6.28 4.05 8.36
C ALA A 23 6.19 5.15 7.29
N PHE A 24 5.93 4.79 6.04
CA PHE A 24 5.81 5.73 4.93
C PHE A 24 4.50 6.53 4.93
N LEU A 25 3.38 5.94 5.34
CA LEU A 25 2.06 6.58 5.28
C LEU A 25 1.97 7.93 6.01
N PRO A 26 2.49 8.11 7.24
CA PRO A 26 2.53 9.41 7.90
C PRO A 26 3.25 10.48 7.08
N PHE A 27 4.42 10.15 6.53
CA PHE A 27 5.19 11.04 5.66
C PHE A 27 4.41 11.41 4.40
N ALA A 28 3.77 10.43 3.77
CA ALA A 28 2.94 10.65 2.59
C ALA A 28 1.74 11.58 2.87
N MET A 29 1.16 11.49 4.06
CA MET A 29 0.03 12.32 4.49
C MET A 29 0.46 13.74 4.88
N GLN A 30 1.47 13.86 5.74
CA GLN A 30 1.79 15.10 6.45
C GLN A 30 2.77 15.96 5.66
N GLU A 31 3.83 15.35 5.12
CA GLU A 31 4.89 16.09 4.44
C GLU A 31 4.58 16.25 2.95
N LEU A 32 4.13 15.16 2.31
CA LEU A 32 3.79 15.18 0.88
C LEU A 32 2.37 15.66 0.59
N ASN A 33 1.52 15.85 1.61
CA ASN A 33 0.13 16.29 1.48
C ASN A 33 -0.67 15.47 0.46
N LEU A 34 -0.41 14.17 0.35
CA LEU A 34 -1.11 13.31 -0.59
C LEU A 34 -2.55 13.07 -0.13
N THR A 35 -3.48 13.21 -1.06
CA THR A 35 -4.89 12.88 -0.81
C THR A 35 -5.19 11.40 -1.02
N SER A 36 -4.35 10.69 -1.77
CA SER A 36 -4.49 9.27 -2.04
C SER A 36 -3.19 8.60 -2.47
N LEU A 37 -3.11 7.30 -2.25
CA LEU A 37 -2.01 6.44 -2.67
C LEU A 37 -2.53 5.28 -3.53
N LEU A 38 -1.87 4.99 -4.64
CA LEU A 38 -2.19 3.86 -5.50
C LEU A 38 -1.15 2.75 -5.34
N ALA A 39 -1.56 1.52 -5.59
CA ALA A 39 -0.67 0.37 -5.76
C ALA A 39 -1.22 -0.54 -6.86
N GLU A 40 -0.36 -0.99 -7.76
CA GLU A 40 -0.70 -1.97 -8.81
C GLU A 40 0.04 -3.28 -8.53
N THR A 41 -0.64 -4.41 -8.66
CA THR A 41 0.00 -5.72 -8.52
C THR A 41 -0.69 -6.74 -9.41
N GLN A 42 0.04 -7.79 -9.79
CA GLN A 42 -0.54 -8.89 -10.56
C GLN A 42 -1.66 -9.55 -9.76
N LEU A 43 -2.74 -9.95 -10.43
CA LEU A 43 -3.88 -10.62 -9.81
C LEU A 43 -3.48 -11.93 -9.13
N GLN A 44 -2.40 -12.56 -9.60
CA GLN A 44 -1.79 -13.75 -8.99
C GLN A 44 -0.92 -13.47 -7.76
N ASN A 45 -0.55 -12.22 -7.49
CA ASN A 45 0.26 -11.83 -6.34
C ASN A 45 -0.60 -11.74 -5.06
N THR A 46 -1.01 -12.91 -4.56
CA THR A 46 -1.87 -13.05 -3.38
C THR A 46 -1.27 -12.43 -2.11
N ARG A 47 0.06 -12.36 -2.00
CA ARG A 47 0.76 -11.74 -0.86
C ARG A 47 0.57 -10.22 -0.85
N SER A 48 0.82 -9.57 -1.99
CA SER A 48 0.58 -8.14 -2.16
C SER A 48 -0.90 -7.81 -1.96
N ILE A 49 -1.81 -8.56 -2.58
CA ILE A 49 -3.26 -8.36 -2.43
C ILE A 49 -3.69 -8.37 -0.95
N ARG A 50 -3.26 -9.38 -0.17
CA ARG A 50 -3.59 -9.47 1.26
C ARG A 50 -3.01 -8.29 2.05
N LEU A 51 -1.79 -7.87 1.74
CA LEU A 51 -1.16 -6.72 2.38
C LEU A 51 -1.92 -5.42 2.09
N LEU A 52 -2.23 -5.15 0.82
CA LEU A 52 -2.94 -3.94 0.40
C LEU A 52 -4.34 -3.87 1.06
N GLN A 53 -5.06 -5.00 1.10
CA GLN A 53 -6.33 -5.10 1.83
C GLN A 53 -6.17 -4.88 3.34
N LYS A 54 -5.13 -5.46 3.95
CA LYS A 54 -4.82 -5.28 5.38
C LYS A 54 -4.51 -3.83 5.73
N LEU A 55 -3.90 -3.07 4.83
CA LEU A 55 -3.64 -1.64 4.96
C LEU A 55 -4.87 -0.76 4.67
N GLY A 56 -6.04 -1.36 4.43
CA GLY A 56 -7.29 -0.64 4.19
C GLY A 56 -7.44 -0.12 2.76
N MET A 57 -6.52 -0.47 1.84
CA MET A 57 -6.64 -0.07 0.45
C MET A 57 -7.80 -0.80 -0.22
N GLN A 58 -8.54 -0.09 -1.06
CA GLN A 58 -9.69 -0.62 -1.79
C GLN A 58 -9.31 -0.93 -3.23
N GLN A 59 -9.75 -2.08 -3.73
CA GLN A 59 -9.61 -2.40 -5.15
C GLN A 59 -10.46 -1.43 -5.98
N THR A 60 -9.86 -0.87 -7.04
CA THR A 60 -10.53 0.13 -7.90
C THR A 60 -10.74 -0.35 -9.33
N ARG A 61 -9.76 -1.04 -9.92
CA ARG A 61 -9.88 -1.60 -11.27
C ARG A 61 -9.02 -2.84 -11.45
N GLN A 62 -9.39 -3.67 -12.42
CA GLN A 62 -8.53 -4.69 -13.00
C GLN A 62 -8.23 -4.32 -14.45
N LEU A 63 -7.05 -4.71 -14.95
CA LEU A 63 -6.60 -4.39 -16.30
C LEU A 63 -5.53 -5.38 -16.76
N GLU A 64 -5.32 -5.47 -18.06
CA GLU A 64 -4.19 -6.21 -18.62
C GLU A 64 -3.01 -5.26 -18.86
N ARG A 65 -1.84 -5.60 -18.32
CA ARG A 65 -0.58 -4.89 -18.58
C ARG A 65 0.58 -5.86 -18.42
N PHE A 66 1.60 -5.70 -19.26
CA PHE A 66 2.78 -6.57 -19.29
C PHE A 66 2.45 -8.04 -19.58
N GLY A 67 1.38 -8.28 -20.36
CA GLY A 67 0.91 -9.63 -20.68
C GLY A 67 0.20 -10.35 -19.52
N GLU A 68 -0.07 -9.65 -18.42
CA GLU A 68 -0.63 -10.23 -17.21
C GLU A 68 -1.81 -9.41 -16.69
N GLN A 69 -2.74 -10.08 -16.00
CA GLN A 69 -3.85 -9.41 -15.31
C GLN A 69 -3.33 -8.71 -14.06
N GLN A 70 -3.58 -7.42 -13.95
CA GLN A 70 -3.24 -6.57 -12.82
C GLN A 70 -4.51 -6.15 -12.07
N VAL A 71 -4.34 -5.81 -10.81
CA VAL A 71 -5.34 -5.19 -9.96
C VAL A 71 -4.76 -3.92 -9.33
N VAL A 72 -5.50 -2.82 -9.42
CA VAL A 72 -5.11 -1.52 -8.85
C VAL A 72 -5.89 -1.27 -7.59
N TYR A 73 -5.17 -0.93 -6.53
CA TYR A 73 -5.68 -0.54 -5.23
C TYR A 73 -5.50 0.96 -5.00
N ARG A 74 -6.40 1.54 -4.22
CA ARG A 74 -6.37 2.94 -3.80
C ARG A 74 -6.59 3.05 -2.30
N LEU A 75 -5.78 3.86 -1.64
CA LEU A 75 -6.00 4.32 -0.27
C LEU A 75 -6.33 5.81 -0.31
N ASP A 76 -7.49 6.19 0.21
CA ASP A 76 -7.83 7.60 0.39
C ASP A 76 -7.29 8.10 1.72
N LEU A 77 -6.31 9.00 1.65
CA LEU A 77 -5.61 9.53 2.83
C LEU A 77 -6.36 10.70 3.47
N SER A 78 -7.15 11.43 2.68
CA SER A 78 -7.97 12.56 3.16
C SER A 78 -9.15 12.12 4.04
N ALA A 79 -9.69 10.91 3.84
CA ALA A 79 -10.75 10.33 4.68
C ALA A 79 -10.22 9.74 5.99
N THR A 80 -8.91 9.63 6.13
CA THR A 80 -8.23 8.92 7.21
C THR A 80 -7.83 9.86 8.37
N GLY A 81 -8.37 11.09 8.38
CA GLY A 81 -8.16 12.09 9.43
C GLY A 81 -8.85 11.70 10.75
N CYS A 82 -8.12 10.94 11.58
CA CYS A 82 -8.14 10.87 13.06
C CYS A 82 -7.78 9.48 13.60
N GLY A 83 -7.79 8.42 12.78
CA GLY A 83 -7.68 7.03 13.27
C GLY A 83 -6.27 6.41 13.26
N TRP A 84 -5.30 7.03 12.59
CA TRP A 84 -3.95 6.48 12.41
C TRP A 84 -2.88 7.28 13.15
N VAL A 85 -3.22 7.83 14.32
CA VAL A 85 -2.21 8.37 15.23
C VAL A 85 -1.58 7.18 15.95
N PHE A 86 -0.58 6.55 15.34
CA PHE A 86 0.47 5.99 16.18
C PHE A 86 1.14 7.20 16.83
N SER A 87 1.03 7.27 18.15
CA SER A 87 1.85 8.10 19.00
C SER A 87 3.33 7.85 18.65
N ALA A 88 3.86 8.62 17.70
CA ALA A 88 5.29 8.86 17.55
C ALA A 88 5.70 9.89 18.61
N ALA A 89 5.40 9.59 19.87
CA ALA A 89 5.98 10.23 21.03
C ALA A 89 6.82 9.17 21.73
N CYS A 90 8.11 9.14 21.37
CA CYS A 90 9.18 8.89 22.32
C CYS A 90 10.34 9.80 21.95
#